data_AF-A0A1G5HVZ8-F1
#
_entry.id   AF-A0A1G5HVZ8-F1
#
_cell.length_a   1.000
_cell.length_b   1.000
_cell.length_c   1.000
_cell.angle_alpha   90.00
_cell.angle_beta   90.00
_cell.angle_gamma   90.00
#
_symmetry.space_group_name_H-M   'P 1'
#
loop_
_entity.id
_entity.type
_entity.pdbx_description
1 polymer ?
#
loop_
_entity_poly.entity_id
_entity_poly.type
_entity_poly.pdbx_seq_one_letter_code
_entity_poly.pdbx_strand_id
1 'polypeptide(L)'
;MRYFLMLFFWCSGFVAAQTDSVKRIDSLKQVLQKPMTDTQRAKALIAMTEACYAGAPAVAIQYAAQAETLSKKINYAEGMLNAYGWLAFLYEQEGKIQPALDYYGKALAIARKTNDKKEEGTVLNNLAAIYKDQGKIIEALGLHQQSLAIKKSIGDKSGIASSLNNVGLIYAGQGRIDEALDHYER
;
A
#
# COMPACT_ATOMS: atom_id res chain seq x y z
N MET A 1 -44.44 14.80 29.91
CA MET A 1 -43.56 15.84 29.36
C MET A 1 -42.29 15.14 28.89
N ARG A 2 -42.03 15.06 27.57
CA ARG A 2 -41.04 15.89 26.82
C ARG A 2 -39.68 15.83 27.54
N TYR A 3 -38.63 15.22 26.99
CA TYR A 3 -37.88 15.59 25.77
C TYR A 3 -37.21 14.33 25.18
N PHE A 4 -37.64 13.79 24.04
CA PHE A 4 -37.14 14.03 22.65
C PHE A 4 -35.97 15.03 22.46
N LEU A 5 -34.94 14.52 21.75
CA LEU A 5 -33.95 15.17 20.86
C LEU A 5 -32.47 15.16 21.25
N MET A 6 -31.74 14.60 20.26
CA MET A 6 -30.43 15.00 19.74
C MET A 6 -29.21 14.58 20.56
N LEU A 7 -28.51 13.57 20.02
CA LEU A 7 -27.13 13.69 19.54
C LEU A 7 -26.79 12.46 18.65
N PHE A 8 -27.54 12.26 17.55
CA PHE A 8 -27.12 11.41 16.42
C PHE A 8 -26.64 12.32 15.28
N PHE A 9 -25.55 13.06 15.51
CA PHE A 9 -24.89 13.84 14.47
C PHE A 9 -23.39 13.68 14.58
N TRP A 10 -22.94 12.41 14.63
CA TRP A 10 -21.53 12.08 14.51
C TRP A 10 -21.39 10.69 13.87
N CYS A 11 -21.87 10.52 12.63
CA CYS A 11 -21.59 9.32 11.83
C CYS A 11 -22.07 9.35 10.37
N SER A 12 -22.54 10.47 9.79
CA SER A 12 -23.05 10.44 8.41
C SER A 12 -21.96 10.10 7.39
N GLY A 13 -20.75 10.63 7.54
CA GLY A 13 -19.62 10.33 6.66
C GLY A 13 -19.03 8.92 6.85
N PHE A 14 -18.95 8.44 8.10
CA PHE A 14 -18.42 7.11 8.42
C PHE A 14 -19.38 5.99 8.00
N VAL A 15 -20.69 6.16 8.23
CA VAL A 15 -21.71 5.19 7.81
C VAL A 15 -21.82 5.14 6.29
N ALA A 16 -21.73 6.27 5.59
CA ALA A 16 -21.74 6.28 4.13
C ALA A 16 -20.54 5.53 3.53
N ALA A 17 -19.33 5.81 3.99
CA ALA A 17 -18.11 5.11 3.56
C ALA A 17 -18.16 3.60 3.88
N GLN A 18 -18.68 3.24 5.05
CA GLN A 18 -18.89 1.83 5.42
C GLN A 18 -19.90 1.16 4.46
N THR A 19 -21.00 1.82 4.12
CA THR A 19 -22.00 1.26 3.21
C THR A 19 -21.50 1.08 1.77
N ASP A 20 -20.62 1.97 1.30
CA ASP A 20 -20.06 1.87 -0.05
C ASP A 20 -19.02 0.75 -0.16
N SER A 21 -18.21 0.54 0.89
CA SER A 21 -17.26 -0.58 0.94
C SER A 21 -17.97 -1.94 0.93
N VAL A 22 -19.07 -2.09 1.69
CA VAL A 22 -19.87 -3.33 1.73
C VAL A 22 -20.49 -3.62 0.36
N LYS A 23 -21.08 -2.62 -0.30
CA LYS A 23 -21.62 -2.77 -1.66
C LYS A 23 -20.54 -3.18 -2.68
N ARG A 24 -19.33 -2.61 -2.58
CA ARG A 24 -18.18 -2.96 -3.43
C ARG A 24 -17.78 -4.43 -3.23
N ILE A 25 -17.70 -4.88 -1.98
CA ILE A 25 -17.38 -6.27 -1.62
C ILE A 25 -18.42 -7.24 -2.19
N ASP A 26 -19.71 -6.96 -2.01
CA ASP A 26 -20.78 -7.84 -2.49
C ASP A 26 -20.80 -7.94 -4.01
N SER A 27 -20.59 -6.82 -4.70
CA SER A 27 -20.48 -6.77 -6.16
C SER A 27 -19.30 -7.63 -6.66
N LEU A 28 -18.14 -7.52 -6.01
CA LEU A 28 -16.96 -8.30 -6.37
C LEU A 28 -17.11 -9.80 -6.06
N LYS A 29 -17.81 -10.17 -4.98
CA LYS A 29 -18.16 -11.58 -4.70
C LYS A 29 -19.03 -12.16 -5.82
N GLN A 30 -20.00 -11.41 -6.34
CA GLN A 30 -20.82 -11.85 -7.47
C GLN A 30 -19.98 -11.99 -8.75
N VAL A 31 -19.04 -11.08 -8.99
CA VAL A 31 -18.11 -11.19 -10.13
C VAL A 31 -17.36 -12.51 -10.05
N LEU A 32 -16.77 -12.85 -8.89
CA LEU A 32 -16.01 -14.09 -8.68
C LEU A 32 -16.79 -15.39 -8.93
N GLN A 33 -18.13 -15.36 -8.88
CA GLN A 33 -18.98 -16.51 -9.18
C GLN A 33 -19.17 -16.75 -10.68
N LYS A 34 -18.94 -15.73 -11.52
CA LYS A 34 -19.10 -15.85 -12.97
C LYS A 34 -17.89 -16.54 -13.61
N PRO A 35 -18.08 -17.25 -14.74
CA PRO A 35 -16.97 -17.75 -15.54
C PRO A 35 -16.06 -16.59 -15.97
N MET A 36 -14.77 -16.70 -15.69
CA MET A 36 -13.77 -15.70 -16.04
C MET A 36 -12.40 -16.35 -16.22
N THR A 37 -11.49 -15.64 -16.89
CA THR A 37 -10.10 -16.07 -17.01
C THR A 37 -9.38 -16.02 -15.65
N ASP A 38 -8.36 -16.85 -15.47
CA ASP A 38 -7.56 -16.84 -14.24
C ASP A 38 -6.90 -15.47 -13.97
N THR A 39 -6.53 -14.72 -15.02
CA THR A 39 -6.03 -13.35 -14.89
C THR A 39 -7.09 -12.39 -14.37
N GLN A 40 -8.33 -12.46 -14.88
CA GLN A 40 -9.45 -11.65 -14.37
C GLN A 40 -9.76 -12.00 -12.91
N ARG A 41 -9.69 -13.29 -12.56
CA ARG A 41 -9.87 -13.74 -11.19
C ARG A 41 -8.78 -13.20 -10.26
N ALA A 42 -7.51 -13.23 -10.68
CA ALA A 42 -6.41 -12.64 -9.92
C ALA A 42 -6.64 -11.14 -9.68
N LYS A 43 -7.04 -10.38 -10.70
CA LYS A 43 -7.38 -8.95 -10.57
C LYS A 43 -8.54 -8.72 -9.60
N ALA A 44 -9.60 -9.54 -9.69
CA ALA A 44 -10.74 -9.44 -8.79
C ALA A 44 -10.36 -9.73 -7.32
N LEU A 45 -9.48 -10.69 -7.06
CA LEU A 45 -8.96 -11.00 -5.72
C LEU A 45 -8.14 -9.83 -5.14
N ILE A 46 -7.34 -9.15 -5.96
CA ILE A 46 -6.64 -7.93 -5.55
C ILE A 46 -7.64 -6.80 -5.23
N ALA A 47 -8.66 -6.60 -6.08
CA ALA A 47 -9.69 -5.60 -5.81
C ALA A 47 -10.49 -5.90 -4.52
N MET A 48 -10.70 -7.18 -4.20
CA MET A 48 -11.30 -7.61 -2.94
C MET A 48 -10.39 -7.31 -1.74
N THR A 49 -9.08 -7.51 -1.89
CA THR A 49 -8.09 -7.16 -0.88
C THR A 49 -8.15 -5.66 -0.57
N GLU A 50 -8.14 -4.82 -1.59
CA GLU A 50 -8.26 -3.36 -1.48
C GLU A 50 -9.60 -2.93 -0.84
N ALA A 51 -10.70 -3.61 -1.16
CA ALA A 51 -12.00 -3.28 -0.56
C ALA A 51 -12.08 -3.68 0.93
N CYS A 52 -11.34 -4.71 1.35
CA CYS A 52 -11.43 -5.27 2.69
C CYS A 52 -10.37 -4.75 3.67
N TYR A 53 -9.21 -4.23 3.22
CA TYR A 53 -8.07 -4.02 4.13
C TYR A 53 -8.37 -3.11 5.33
N ALA A 54 -9.21 -2.08 5.15
CA ALA A 54 -9.53 -1.11 6.20
C ALA A 54 -10.52 -1.66 7.25
N GLY A 55 -11.42 -2.57 6.87
CA GLY A 55 -12.49 -3.07 7.76
C GLY A 55 -12.31 -4.53 8.21
N ALA A 56 -11.60 -5.34 7.43
CA ALA A 56 -11.41 -6.77 7.66
C ALA A 56 -10.01 -7.21 7.17
N PRO A 57 -8.92 -6.79 7.85
CA PRO A 57 -7.55 -7.04 7.39
C PRO A 57 -7.22 -8.53 7.28
N ALA A 58 -7.72 -9.37 8.20
CA ALA A 58 -7.52 -10.82 8.12
C ALA A 58 -8.13 -11.44 6.84
N VAL A 59 -9.29 -10.93 6.41
CA VAL A 59 -9.94 -11.38 5.16
C VAL A 59 -9.19 -10.82 3.94
N ALA A 60 -8.66 -9.60 4.02
CA ALA A 60 -7.81 -9.04 2.98
C ALA A 60 -6.55 -9.89 2.75
N ILE A 61 -5.90 -10.36 3.83
CA ILE A 61 -4.74 -11.27 3.74
C ILE A 61 -5.12 -12.55 3.00
N GLN A 62 -6.29 -13.13 3.27
CA GLN A 62 -6.76 -14.34 2.58
C GLN A 62 -6.92 -14.11 1.08
N TYR A 63 -7.54 -13.00 0.66
CA TYR A 63 -7.70 -12.68 -0.75
C TYR A 63 -6.36 -12.39 -1.45
N ALA A 64 -5.45 -11.68 -0.77
CA ALA A 64 -4.11 -11.42 -1.29
C ALA A 64 -3.30 -12.72 -1.47
N ALA A 65 -3.38 -13.66 -0.52
CA ALA A 65 -2.73 -14.97 -0.61
C ALA A 65 -3.33 -15.85 -1.72
N GLN A 66 -4.65 -15.79 -1.94
CA GLN A 66 -5.29 -16.43 -3.10
C GLN A 66 -4.82 -15.82 -4.42
N ALA A 67 -4.72 -14.49 -4.48
CA ALA A 67 -4.22 -13.78 -5.66
C ALA A 67 -2.76 -14.14 -5.95
N GLU A 68 -1.91 -14.24 -4.93
CA GLU A 68 -0.53 -14.72 -5.04
C GLU A 68 -0.48 -16.12 -5.64
N THR A 69 -1.21 -17.07 -5.04
CA THR A 69 -1.22 -18.48 -5.45
C THR A 69 -1.65 -18.62 -6.92
N LEU A 70 -2.73 -17.95 -7.29
CA LEU A 70 -3.25 -17.98 -8.65
C LEU A 70 -2.27 -17.32 -9.63
N SER A 71 -1.76 -16.13 -9.30
CA SER A 71 -0.83 -15.39 -10.16
C SER A 71 0.47 -16.16 -10.40
N LYS A 72 0.99 -16.86 -9.39
CA LYS A 72 2.12 -17.79 -9.54
C LYS A 72 1.79 -18.92 -10.50
N LYS A 73 0.65 -19.57 -10.33
CA LYS A 73 0.22 -20.70 -11.18
C LYS A 73 0.17 -20.33 -12.66
N ILE A 74 -0.28 -19.12 -12.97
CA ILE A 74 -0.43 -18.65 -14.36
C ILE A 74 0.75 -17.78 -14.84
N ASN A 75 1.82 -17.65 -14.05
CA ASN A 75 2.98 -16.79 -14.33
C ASN A 75 2.61 -15.31 -14.62
N TYR A 76 1.63 -14.77 -13.90
CA TYR A 76 1.14 -13.40 -14.07
C TYR A 76 1.90 -12.42 -13.15
N ALA A 77 2.90 -11.74 -13.72
CA ALA A 77 3.81 -10.86 -12.97
C ALA A 77 3.11 -9.70 -12.25
N GLU A 78 2.21 -8.99 -12.93
CA GLU A 78 1.44 -7.88 -12.35
C GLU A 78 0.58 -8.35 -11.17
N GLY A 79 -0.05 -9.53 -11.26
CA GLY A 79 -0.82 -10.10 -10.16
C GLY A 79 0.04 -10.50 -8.96
N MET A 80 1.23 -11.07 -9.20
CA MET A 80 2.19 -11.36 -8.13
C MET A 80 2.70 -10.07 -7.46
N LEU A 81 3.03 -9.04 -8.24
CA LEU A 81 3.49 -7.74 -7.74
C LEU A 81 2.46 -7.12 -6.80
N ASN A 82 1.20 -7.03 -7.25
CA ASN A 82 0.10 -6.51 -6.43
C ASN A 82 -0.15 -7.35 -5.17
N ALA A 83 -0.16 -8.69 -5.30
CA ALA A 83 -0.38 -9.56 -4.14
C ALA A 83 0.72 -9.39 -3.09
N TYR A 84 1.99 -9.31 -3.51
CA TYR A 84 3.11 -9.07 -2.61
C TYR A 84 3.04 -7.67 -1.97
N GLY A 85 2.69 -6.63 -2.72
CA GLY A 85 2.51 -5.29 -2.17
C GLY A 85 1.44 -5.24 -1.07
N TRP A 86 0.29 -5.87 -1.31
CA TRP A 86 -0.78 -5.95 -0.32
C TRP A 86 -0.42 -6.81 0.89
N LEU A 87 0.19 -7.98 0.70
CA LEU A 87 0.63 -8.82 1.82
C LEU A 87 1.69 -8.10 2.66
N ALA A 88 2.62 -7.40 2.02
CA ALA A 88 3.63 -6.60 2.71
C ALA A 88 2.97 -5.52 3.59
N PHE A 89 2.09 -4.71 3.00
CA PHE A 89 1.35 -3.68 3.71
C PHE A 89 0.52 -4.25 4.87
N LEU A 90 -0.24 -5.32 4.64
CA LEU A 90 -1.10 -5.92 5.66
C LEU A 90 -0.28 -6.50 6.84
N TYR A 91 0.84 -7.17 6.56
CA TYR A 91 1.72 -7.67 7.62
C TYR A 91 2.42 -6.55 8.38
N GLU A 92 2.77 -5.45 7.70
CA GLU A 92 3.30 -4.25 8.34
C GLU A 92 2.28 -3.67 9.33
N GLN A 93 1.00 -3.56 8.94
CA GLN A 93 -0.07 -3.10 9.83
C GLN A 93 -0.31 -4.05 11.02
N GLU A 94 -0.07 -5.35 10.87
CA GLU A 94 -0.10 -6.33 11.98
C GLU A 94 1.14 -6.29 12.87
N GLY A 95 2.13 -5.44 12.58
CA GLY A 95 3.42 -5.41 13.28
C GLY A 95 4.35 -6.58 12.95
N LYS A 96 4.00 -7.40 11.95
CA LYS A 96 4.81 -8.54 11.47
C LYS A 96 5.84 -8.04 10.46
N ILE A 97 6.85 -7.34 10.98
CA ILE A 97 7.83 -6.62 10.16
C ILE A 97 8.66 -7.56 9.27
N GLN A 98 9.10 -8.72 9.76
CA GLN A 98 9.92 -9.61 8.95
C GLN A 98 9.16 -10.19 7.74
N PRO A 99 7.93 -10.72 7.88
CA PRO A 99 7.09 -11.06 6.74
C PRO A 99 6.86 -9.89 5.77
N ALA A 100 6.63 -8.68 6.28
CA ALA A 100 6.44 -7.50 5.45
C ALA A 100 7.67 -7.20 4.57
N LEU A 101 8.87 -7.21 5.17
CA LEU A 101 10.13 -7.04 4.46
C LEU A 101 10.35 -8.11 3.38
N ASP A 102 10.03 -9.37 3.67
CA ASP A 102 10.16 -10.46 2.71
C ASP A 102 9.24 -10.24 1.49
N TYR A 103 8.00 -9.80 1.70
CA TYR A 103 7.06 -9.52 0.61
C TYR A 103 7.43 -8.26 -0.18
N TYR A 104 7.86 -7.17 0.48
CA TYR A 104 8.39 -6.01 -0.24
C TYR A 104 9.64 -6.38 -1.06
N GLY A 105 10.52 -7.23 -0.55
CA GLY A 105 11.67 -7.74 -1.31
C GLY A 105 11.25 -8.50 -2.57
N LYS A 106 10.24 -9.37 -2.48
CA LYS A 106 9.66 -10.07 -3.65
C LYS A 106 9.02 -9.11 -4.64
N ALA A 107 8.27 -8.11 -4.15
CA ALA A 107 7.65 -7.09 -5.00
C ALA A 107 8.71 -6.27 -5.75
N LEU A 108 9.77 -5.84 -5.05
CA LEU A 108 10.89 -5.11 -5.64
C LEU A 108 11.60 -5.90 -6.74
N ALA A 109 11.82 -7.20 -6.50
CA ALA A 109 12.43 -8.09 -7.48
C ALA A 109 11.60 -8.21 -8.77
N ILE A 110 10.26 -8.30 -8.65
CA ILE A 110 9.37 -8.31 -9.81
C ILE A 110 9.40 -6.97 -10.53
N ALA A 111 9.21 -5.86 -9.81
CA ALA A 111 9.18 -4.52 -10.40
C ALA A 111 10.45 -4.23 -11.21
N ARG A 112 11.62 -4.60 -10.68
CA ARG A 112 12.90 -4.49 -11.40
C ARG A 112 12.96 -5.39 -12.63
N LYS A 113 12.55 -6.66 -12.50
CA LYS A 113 12.55 -7.63 -13.60
C LYS A 113 11.63 -7.21 -14.75
N THR A 114 10.50 -6.58 -14.45
CA THR A 114 9.53 -6.10 -15.44
C THR A 114 9.76 -4.65 -15.86
N ASN A 115 10.80 -3.99 -15.32
CA ASN A 115 11.09 -2.58 -15.52
C ASN A 115 9.90 -1.65 -15.17
N ASP A 116 9.10 -2.05 -14.18
CA ASP A 116 8.02 -1.22 -13.65
C ASP A 116 8.59 -0.19 -12.67
N LYS A 117 8.98 0.96 -13.22
CA LYS A 117 9.60 2.05 -12.45
C LYS A 117 8.66 2.68 -11.44
N LYS A 118 7.35 2.70 -11.72
CA LYS A 118 6.39 3.24 -10.76
C LYS A 118 6.36 2.38 -9.51
N GLU A 119 6.20 1.07 -9.66
CA GLU A 119 6.15 0.14 -8.53
C GLU A 119 7.52 -0.01 -7.85
N GLU A 120 8.62 0.03 -8.59
CA GLU A 120 9.97 0.06 -8.00
C GLU A 120 10.12 1.26 -7.03
N GLY A 121 9.71 2.45 -7.47
CA GLY A 121 9.73 3.65 -6.65
C GLY A 121 8.84 3.55 -5.41
N THR A 122 7.63 3.01 -5.54
CA THR A 122 6.70 2.81 -4.41
C THR A 122 7.27 1.85 -3.38
N VAL A 123 7.74 0.67 -3.80
CA VAL A 123 8.27 -0.35 -2.88
C VAL A 123 9.51 0.14 -2.14
N LEU A 124 10.42 0.85 -2.83
CA LEU A 124 11.59 1.46 -2.18
C LEU A 124 11.20 2.47 -1.10
N ASN A 125 10.16 3.27 -1.35
CA ASN A 125 9.67 4.24 -0.37
C ASN A 125 9.09 3.55 0.88
N ASN A 126 8.39 2.43 0.71
CA ASN A 126 7.80 1.70 1.84
C ASN A 126 8.87 0.97 2.66
N LEU A 127 9.84 0.33 1.99
CA LEU A 127 11.01 -0.26 2.67
C LEU A 127 11.79 0.79 3.48
N ALA A 128 11.95 1.99 2.92
CA ALA A 128 12.60 3.10 3.61
C ALA A 128 11.86 3.51 4.89
N ALA A 129 10.52 3.57 4.85
CA ALA A 129 9.70 3.87 6.02
C ALA A 129 9.89 2.81 7.12
N ILE A 130 9.89 1.53 6.78
CA ILE A 130 10.15 0.45 7.75
C ILE A 130 11.54 0.58 8.37
N TYR A 131 12.58 0.86 7.58
CA TYR A 131 13.93 1.03 8.11
C TYR A 131 14.07 2.28 8.99
N LYS A 132 13.38 3.37 8.65
CA LYS A 132 13.29 4.54 9.51
C LYS A 132 12.69 4.17 10.86
N ASP A 133 11.58 3.43 10.88
CA ASP A 133 10.89 3.05 12.11
C ASP A 133 11.73 2.07 12.96
N GLN A 134 12.65 1.33 12.34
CA GLN A 134 13.67 0.52 13.02
C GLN A 134 14.90 1.33 13.50
N GLY A 135 14.96 2.63 13.26
CA GLY A 135 16.11 3.49 13.57
C GLY A 135 17.29 3.36 12.60
N LYS A 136 17.14 2.63 11.50
CA LYS A 136 18.16 2.46 10.45
C LYS A 136 18.13 3.63 9.47
N ILE A 137 18.50 4.80 9.97
CA ILE A 137 18.29 6.08 9.28
C ILE A 137 19.10 6.18 7.98
N ILE A 138 20.33 5.67 7.96
CA ILE A 138 21.21 5.74 6.77
C ILE A 138 20.61 4.91 5.63
N GLU A 139 20.16 3.70 5.93
CA GLU A 139 19.50 2.81 4.98
C GLU A 139 18.18 3.40 4.48
N ALA A 140 17.37 3.96 5.37
CA ALA A 140 16.12 4.62 5.02
C ALA A 140 16.33 5.79 4.05
N LEU A 141 17.28 6.68 4.34
CA LEU A 141 17.62 7.81 3.47
C LEU A 141 18.10 7.34 2.09
N GLY A 142 18.96 6.33 2.04
CA GLY A 142 19.45 5.76 0.77
C GLY A 142 18.32 5.18 -0.09
N LEU A 143 17.33 4.53 0.52
CA LEU A 143 16.16 4.00 -0.19
C LEU A 143 15.19 5.10 -0.64
N HIS A 144 14.94 6.12 0.20
CA HIS A 144 14.12 7.27 -0.19
C HIS A 144 14.74 8.05 -1.35
N GLN A 145 16.06 8.22 -1.38
CA GLN A 145 16.77 8.88 -2.48
C GLN A 145 16.65 8.09 -3.79
N GLN A 146 16.78 6.76 -3.76
CA GLN A 146 16.54 5.91 -4.92
C GLN A 146 15.10 6.02 -5.42
N SER A 147 14.12 5.96 -4.52
CA SER A 147 12.70 6.16 -4.84
C SER A 147 12.46 7.52 -5.50
N LEU A 148 13.01 8.59 -4.92
CA LEU A 148 12.89 9.95 -5.44
C LEU A 148 13.50 10.09 -6.85
N ALA A 149 14.67 9.51 -7.10
CA ALA A 149 15.31 9.54 -8.40
C ALA A 149 14.45 8.85 -9.47
N ILE A 150 13.86 7.71 -9.13
CA ILE A 150 12.95 6.98 -10.03
C ILE A 150 11.68 7.78 -10.29
N LYS A 151 11.04 8.32 -9.25
CA LYS A 151 9.80 9.09 -9.40
C LYS A 151 10.02 10.37 -10.21
N LYS A 152 11.19 11.01 -10.08
CA LYS A 152 11.62 12.12 -10.95
C LYS A 152 11.75 11.69 -12.41
N SER A 153 12.39 10.55 -12.69
CA SER A 153 12.61 10.10 -14.07
C SER A 153 11.32 9.75 -14.80
N ILE A 154 10.29 9.30 -14.08
CA ILE A 154 8.96 9.00 -14.65
C ILE A 154 7.95 10.15 -14.54
N GLY A 155 8.33 11.29 -13.94
CA GLY A 155 7.45 12.45 -13.78
C GLY A 155 6.32 12.28 -12.76
N ASP A 156 6.44 11.36 -11.80
CA ASP A 156 5.45 11.14 -10.74
C ASP A 156 5.52 12.23 -9.66
N LYS A 157 4.85 13.36 -9.91
CA LYS A 157 4.83 14.52 -9.01
C LYS A 157 4.32 14.18 -7.61
N SER A 158 3.30 13.32 -7.51
CA SER A 158 2.74 12.93 -6.21
C SER A 158 3.75 12.08 -5.43
N GLY A 159 4.36 11.10 -6.09
CA GLY A 159 5.39 10.28 -5.49
C GLY A 159 6.61 11.08 -5.05
N ILE A 160 7.03 12.08 -5.84
CA ILE A 160 8.14 13.00 -5.51
C ILE A 160 7.85 13.71 -4.20
N ALA A 161 6.68 14.36 -4.08
CA ALA A 161 6.27 15.07 -2.87
C ALA A 161 6.25 14.14 -1.64
N SER A 162 5.70 12.93 -1.78
CA SER A 162 5.70 11.95 -0.68
C SER A 162 7.10 11.55 -0.24
N SER A 163 8.03 11.31 -1.17
CA SER A 163 9.41 10.95 -0.84
C SER A 163 10.19 12.11 -0.22
N LEU A 164 10.00 13.33 -0.71
CA LEU A 164 10.60 14.54 -0.12
C LEU A 164 10.09 14.78 1.30
N ASN A 165 8.78 14.67 1.52
CA ASN A 165 8.18 14.76 2.84
C ASN A 165 8.77 13.72 3.81
N ASN A 166 8.94 12.46 3.37
CA ASN A 166 9.51 11.42 4.22
C ASN A 166 10.97 11.71 4.61
N VAL A 167 11.77 12.23 3.68
CA VAL A 167 13.16 12.65 3.97
C VAL A 167 13.19 13.85 4.91
N GLY A 168 12.35 14.85 4.67
CA GLY A 168 12.23 16.02 5.56
C GLY A 168 11.83 15.62 6.98
N LEU A 169 10.91 14.67 7.13
CA LEU A 169 10.52 14.13 8.44
C LEU A 169 11.66 13.42 9.16
N ILE A 170 12.54 12.73 8.43
CA ILE A 170 13.74 12.11 9.01
C ILE A 170 14.67 13.18 9.57
N TYR A 171 14.98 14.23 8.80
CA TYR A 171 15.86 15.30 9.26
C TYR A 171 15.26 16.11 10.40
N ALA A 172 13.97 16.41 10.35
CA ALA A 172 13.25 17.07 11.43
C ALA A 172 13.33 16.25 12.73
N GLY A 173 13.16 14.93 12.66
CA GLY A 173 13.31 14.03 13.81
C GLY A 173 14.73 13.98 14.39
N GLN A 174 15.75 14.36 13.62
CA GLN A 174 17.14 14.50 14.07
C GLN A 174 17.49 15.92 14.55
N GLY A 175 16.55 16.87 14.53
CA GLY A 175 16.80 18.28 14.85
C GLY A 175 17.51 19.07 13.74
N ARG A 176 17.65 18.49 12.54
CA ARG A 176 18.30 19.08 11.37
C ARG A 176 17.28 19.90 10.58
N ILE A 177 16.85 21.01 11.16
CA ILE A 177 15.70 21.79 10.68
C ILE A 177 15.94 22.38 9.28
N ASP A 178 17.12 22.93 9.02
CA ASP A 178 17.44 23.55 7.73
C ASP A 178 17.35 22.53 6.58
N GLU A 179 17.83 21.31 6.81
CA GLU A 179 17.76 20.23 5.81
C GLU A 179 16.33 19.73 5.63
N ALA A 180 15.55 19.68 6.71
CA ALA A 180 14.13 19.34 6.61
C ALA A 180 13.37 20.36 5.74
N LEU A 181 13.64 21.66 5.93
CA LEU A 181 13.02 22.74 5.16
C LEU A 181 13.41 22.70 3.69
N ASP A 182 14.69 22.49 3.35
CA ASP A 182 15.11 22.29 1.94
C ASP A 182 14.26 21.20 1.27
N HIS A 183 14.03 20.10 1.98
CA HIS A 183 13.24 19.00 1.43
C HIS A 183 11.75 19.30 1.32
N TYR A 184 11.17 20.11 2.21
CA TYR A 184 9.76 20.49 2.13
C TYR A 184 9.47 21.55 1.06
N GLU A 185 10.45 22.36 0.68
CA GLU A 185 10.31 23.45 -0.30
C GLU A 185 10.50 23.01 -1.77
N ARG A 186 10.96 21.78 -1.99
CA ARG A 186 11.28 21.22 -3.31
C ARG A 186 10.12 20.46 -3.96
#